data_AF-A0A8H9IG46-F1
#
_entry.id   AF-A0A8H9IG46-F1
#
_cell.length_a   1.000
_cell.length_b   1.000
_cell.length_c   1.000
_cell.angle_alpha   90.00
_cell.angle_beta   90.00
_cell.angle_gamma   90.00
#
_symmetry.space_group_name_H-M   'P 1'
#
loop_
_entity.id
_entity.type
_entity.pdbx_description
1 polymer ?
#
loop_
_entity_poly.entity_id
_entity_poly.type
_entity_poly.pdbx_seq_one_letter_code
_entity_poly.pdbx_strand_id
1 'polypeptide(L)'
;MKQLFISVALISLAGSSAAWAAEKPTGLVGTHGQSELSTQASSMLPLCASCHGIEGISTEGMYPNLAGQKVEYLVKQLQQFKTRERNDPIMSPMAEPLSPEMVNELAGYFSSLK
;
A
#
# COMPACT_ATOMS: atom_id res chain seq x y z
N MET A 1 -16.10 61.97 34.67
CA MET A 1 -15.89 61.69 33.23
C MET A 1 -15.21 60.33 33.17
N LYS A 2 -15.99 59.26 32.87
CA LYS A 2 -15.80 58.41 31.68
C LYS A 2 -14.37 57.85 31.66
N GLN A 3 -14.09 56.59 32.01
CA GLN A 3 -14.43 55.43 31.16
C GLN A 3 -14.63 54.13 31.97
N LEU A 4 -15.73 53.43 31.68
CA LEU A 4 -15.93 52.02 31.96
C LEU A 4 -15.03 51.19 31.04
N PHE A 5 -14.20 50.30 31.59
CA PHE A 5 -13.55 49.25 30.82
C PHE A 5 -14.28 47.93 31.07
N ILE A 6 -15.01 47.50 30.05
CA ILE A 6 -15.80 46.26 29.98
C ILE A 6 -14.84 45.09 29.86
N SER A 7 -14.85 44.19 30.85
CA SER A 7 -14.15 42.90 30.77
C SER A 7 -14.93 41.96 29.86
N VAL A 8 -14.48 41.81 28.61
CA VAL A 8 -14.93 40.74 27.72
C VAL A 8 -14.11 39.50 28.05
N ALA A 9 -14.71 38.57 28.79
CA ALA A 9 -14.14 37.25 29.01
C ALA A 9 -14.21 36.45 27.69
N LEU A 10 -13.05 36.24 27.08
CA LEU A 10 -12.87 35.32 25.95
C LEU A 10 -13.12 33.89 26.44
N ILE A 11 -14.26 33.33 26.04
CA ILE A 11 -14.56 31.90 26.18
C ILE A 11 -13.56 31.14 25.33
N SER A 12 -12.59 30.50 25.98
CA SER A 12 -11.70 29.53 25.35
C SER A 12 -12.50 28.27 25.01
N LEU A 13 -12.81 28.07 23.72
CA LEU A 13 -13.23 26.77 23.22
C LEU A 13 -12.00 25.86 23.23
N ALA A 14 -11.86 25.07 24.30
CA ALA A 14 -10.94 23.94 24.35
C ALA A 14 -11.32 22.94 23.25
N GLY A 15 -10.36 22.65 22.38
CA GLY A 15 -10.51 21.69 21.30
C GLY A 15 -10.82 20.30 21.80
N SER A 16 -11.76 19.63 21.13
CA SER A 16 -11.97 18.18 21.24
C SER A 16 -11.52 17.55 19.93
N SER A 17 -10.22 17.27 19.83
CA SER A 17 -9.73 16.31 18.83
C SER A 17 -10.05 14.91 19.35
N ALA A 18 -11.23 14.41 19.01
CA ALA A 18 -11.52 12.98 19.06
C ALA A 18 -10.70 12.30 17.95
N ALA A 19 -9.48 11.91 18.29
CA ALA A 19 -8.75 10.89 17.57
C ALA A 19 -9.51 9.57 17.78
N TRP A 20 -10.36 9.19 16.83
CA TRP A 20 -10.92 7.85 16.81
C TRP A 20 -9.75 6.90 16.55
N ALA A 21 -9.48 6.05 17.54
CA ALA A 21 -8.61 4.90 17.44
C ALA A 21 -8.91 4.11 16.17
N ALA A 22 -7.90 3.99 15.29
CA ALA A 22 -7.91 2.99 14.24
C ALA A 22 -7.84 1.61 14.90
N GLU A 23 -8.99 0.95 15.02
CA GLU A 23 -9.06 -0.49 15.19
C GLU A 23 -8.50 -1.09 13.90
N LYS A 24 -7.29 -1.66 13.94
CA LYS A 24 -6.77 -2.45 12.82
C LYS A 24 -7.70 -3.65 12.64
N PRO A 25 -8.34 -3.85 11.48
CA PRO A 25 -9.12 -5.05 11.27
C PRO A 25 -8.15 -6.24 11.17
N THR A 26 -8.02 -6.97 12.28
CA THR A 26 -7.56 -8.36 12.26
C THR A 26 -8.62 -9.20 11.57
N GLY A 27 -8.39 -9.57 10.31
CA GLY A 27 -9.33 -10.44 9.61
C GLY A 27 -8.97 -10.66 8.15
N LEU A 28 -8.17 -11.69 7.89
CA LEU A 28 -8.14 -12.35 6.58
C LEU A 28 -9.53 -12.93 6.27
N VAL A 29 -9.83 -13.01 4.96
CA VAL A 29 -10.97 -13.65 4.27
C VAL A 29 -12.08 -12.69 3.83
N GLY A 30 -11.95 -12.21 2.59
CA GLY A 30 -13.03 -11.62 1.79
C GLY A 30 -13.08 -12.30 0.42
N THR A 31 -14.12 -13.09 0.18
CA THR A 31 -14.44 -13.74 -1.09
C THR A 31 -14.86 -12.71 -2.14
N HIS A 32 -14.29 -12.81 -3.35
CA HIS A 32 -14.57 -12.00 -4.55
C HIS A 32 -14.06 -10.54 -4.52
N GLY A 33 -12.78 -10.39 -4.91
CA GLY A 33 -12.33 -9.35 -5.85
C GLY A 33 -12.72 -7.91 -5.54
N GLN A 34 -12.17 -7.37 -4.45
CA GLN A 34 -11.78 -5.97 -4.21
C GLN A 34 -11.50 -5.82 -2.71
N SER A 35 -10.45 -6.48 -2.23
CA SER A 35 -9.77 -6.01 -1.02
C SER A 35 -9.01 -4.77 -1.48
N GLU A 36 -9.50 -3.57 -1.13
CA GLU A 36 -8.82 -2.33 -1.48
C GLU A 36 -7.36 -2.41 -1.05
N LEU A 37 -6.44 -2.19 -2.00
CA LEU A 37 -5.03 -2.01 -1.67
C LEU A 37 -4.93 -0.81 -0.73
N SER A 38 -4.10 -0.95 0.31
CA SER A 38 -3.70 0.19 1.12
C SER A 38 -3.17 1.32 0.23
N THR A 39 -3.26 2.56 0.70
CA THR A 39 -2.69 3.72 -0.03
C THR A 39 -1.20 3.50 -0.34
N GLN A 40 -0.47 2.84 0.57
CA GLN A 40 0.93 2.48 0.39
C GLN A 40 1.13 1.44 -0.71
N ALA A 41 0.36 0.35 -0.76
CA ALA A 41 0.51 -0.63 -1.83
C ALA A 41 0.05 -0.06 -3.18
N SER A 42 -1.06 0.69 -3.19
CA SER A 42 -1.60 1.34 -4.39
C SER A 42 -0.58 2.29 -5.04
N SER A 43 0.19 3.03 -4.23
CA SER A 43 1.21 3.95 -4.74
C SER A 43 2.38 3.25 -5.43
N MET A 44 2.57 1.95 -5.22
CA MET A 44 3.59 1.15 -5.91
C MET A 44 3.12 0.65 -7.29
N LEU A 45 1.82 0.58 -7.56
CA LEU A 45 1.30 0.03 -8.82
C LEU A 45 1.87 0.69 -10.08
N PRO A 46 2.01 2.04 -10.16
CA PRO A 46 2.63 2.67 -11.33
C PRO A 46 4.08 2.24 -11.55
N LEU A 47 4.84 2.00 -10.48
CA LEU A 47 6.21 1.52 -10.57
C LEU A 47 6.25 0.08 -11.08
N CYS A 48 5.39 -0.79 -10.56
CA CYS A 48 5.27 -2.17 -11.04
C CYS A 48 4.87 -2.22 -12.52
N ALA A 49 3.87 -1.41 -12.90
CA ALA A 49 3.34 -1.36 -14.25
C ALA A 49 4.35 -0.84 -15.29
N SER A 50 5.35 -0.06 -14.87
CA SER A 50 6.38 0.48 -15.77
C SER A 50 7.21 -0.60 -16.47
N CYS A 51 7.35 -1.79 -15.87
CA CYS A 51 8.05 -2.93 -16.46
C CYS A 51 7.13 -4.13 -16.70
N HIS A 52 6.19 -4.38 -15.80
CA HIS A 52 5.31 -5.55 -15.84
C HIS A 52 3.97 -5.30 -16.55
N GLY A 53 3.74 -4.07 -17.02
CA GLY A 53 2.50 -3.66 -17.67
C GLY A 53 1.37 -3.32 -16.70
N ILE A 54 0.43 -2.48 -17.17
CA ILE A 54 -0.71 -2.00 -16.37
C ILE A 54 -1.59 -3.16 -15.91
N GLU A 55 -1.80 -4.16 -16.77
CA GLU A 55 -2.58 -5.35 -16.47
C GLU A 55 -1.71 -6.50 -15.95
N GLY A 56 -0.44 -6.24 -15.60
CA GLY A 56 0.50 -7.29 -15.23
C GLY A 56 0.95 -8.16 -16.41
N ILE A 57 0.75 -7.68 -17.63
CA ILE A 57 1.23 -8.29 -18.87
C ILE A 57 2.25 -7.34 -19.49
N SER A 58 3.51 -7.75 -19.54
CA SER A 58 4.58 -6.93 -20.11
C SER A 58 4.55 -6.95 -21.63
N THR A 59 4.92 -5.82 -22.24
CA THR A 59 5.17 -5.70 -23.68
C THR A 59 6.60 -6.10 -24.05
N GLU A 60 7.50 -6.22 -23.07
CA GLU A 60 8.91 -6.52 -23.27
C GLU A 60 9.21 -7.94 -22.77
N GLY A 61 9.81 -8.78 -23.63
CA GLY A 61 10.04 -10.19 -23.30
C GLY A 61 11.00 -10.44 -22.12
N MET A 62 11.77 -9.42 -21.71
CA MET A 62 12.68 -9.52 -20.57
C MET A 62 11.98 -9.38 -19.21
N TYR A 63 10.80 -8.75 -19.16
CA TYR A 63 10.04 -8.57 -17.93
C TYR A 63 8.92 -9.61 -17.85
N PRO A 64 8.85 -10.42 -16.78
CA PRO A 64 7.85 -11.46 -16.68
C PRO A 64 6.45 -10.89 -16.48
N ASN A 65 5.44 -11.58 -17.00
CA ASN A 65 4.04 -11.32 -16.68
C ASN A 65 3.74 -11.71 -15.23
N LEU A 66 3.00 -10.85 -14.54
CA LEU A 66 2.54 -11.05 -13.17
C LEU A 66 1.05 -11.44 -13.11
N ALA A 67 0.27 -11.09 -14.14
CA ALA A 67 -1.15 -11.37 -14.23
C ALA A 67 -1.46 -12.86 -14.05
N GLY A 68 -2.42 -13.19 -13.19
CA GLY A 68 -2.89 -14.55 -12.98
C GLY A 68 -1.87 -15.49 -12.31
N GLN A 69 -0.71 -14.98 -11.88
CA GLN A 69 0.29 -15.79 -11.20
C GLN A 69 -0.20 -16.18 -9.80
N LYS A 70 0.25 -17.32 -9.26
CA LYS A 70 -0.14 -17.77 -7.91
C LYS A 70 0.29 -16.75 -6.85
N VAL A 71 -0.63 -16.38 -5.96
CA VAL A 71 -0.35 -15.42 -4.86
C VAL A 71 0.87 -15.85 -4.06
N GLU A 72 0.96 -17.13 -3.68
CA GLU A 72 2.05 -17.66 -2.85
C GLU A 72 3.40 -17.56 -3.57
N TYR A 73 3.38 -17.74 -4.90
CA TYR A 73 4.58 -17.57 -5.70
C TYR A 73 5.03 -16.11 -5.72
N LEU A 74 4.12 -15.16 -5.97
CA LEU A 74 4.43 -13.74 -5.99
C LEU A 74 4.95 -13.25 -4.63
N VAL A 75 4.29 -13.63 -3.53
CA VAL A 75 4.75 -13.33 -2.17
C VAL A 75 6.16 -13.85 -1.95
N LYS A 76 6.41 -15.12 -2.28
CA LYS A 76 7.74 -15.73 -2.14
C LYS A 76 8.80 -14.97 -2.95
N GLN A 77 8.52 -14.64 -4.21
CA GLN A 77 9.49 -13.95 -5.05
C GLN A 77 9.81 -12.55 -4.52
N LEU A 78 8.81 -11.77 -4.14
CA LEU A 78 9.02 -10.43 -3.58
C LEU A 78 9.83 -10.49 -2.27
N GLN A 79 9.56 -11.47 -1.40
CA GLN A 79 10.35 -11.70 -0.18
C GLN A 79 11.80 -12.08 -0.49
N GLN A 80 12.02 -12.95 -1.48
CA GLN A 80 13.35 -13.38 -1.88
C GLN A 80 14.15 -12.24 -2.53
N PHE A 81 13.50 -11.36 -3.29
CA PHE A 81 14.16 -10.15 -3.81
C PHE A 81 14.53 -9.18 -2.69
N LYS A 82 13.63 -8.96 -1.73
CA LYS A 82 13.84 -8.08 -0.57
C LYS A 82 14.99 -8.55 0.32
N THR A 83 15.09 -9.85 0.55
CA THR A 83 16.15 -10.48 1.37
C THR A 83 17.43 -10.75 0.58
N ARG A 84 17.43 -10.51 -0.74
CA ARG A 84 18.49 -10.85 -1.68
C ARG A 84 18.82 -12.35 -1.78
N GLU A 85 17.94 -13.24 -1.29
CA GLU A 85 18.02 -14.68 -1.59
C GLU A 85 17.85 -14.96 -3.09
N ARG A 86 16.95 -14.22 -3.73
CA ARG A 86 16.90 -14.08 -5.18
C ARG A 86 17.50 -12.73 -5.52
N ASN A 87 18.75 -12.73 -5.96
CA ASN A 87 19.47 -11.51 -6.30
C ASN A 87 19.19 -11.12 -7.76
N ASP A 88 18.57 -9.96 -7.95
CA ASP A 88 18.36 -9.36 -9.27
C ASP A 88 18.61 -7.85 -9.17
N PRO A 89 19.46 -7.27 -10.04
CA PRO A 89 19.88 -5.87 -9.93
C PRO A 89 18.73 -4.88 -10.12
N ILE A 90 17.61 -5.29 -10.70
CA ILE A 90 16.44 -4.45 -10.94
C ILE A 90 15.39 -4.69 -9.85
N MET A 91 15.01 -5.94 -9.60
CA MET A 91 13.90 -6.25 -8.70
C MET A 91 14.27 -6.24 -7.22
N SER A 92 15.52 -6.53 -6.84
CA SER A 92 15.94 -6.42 -5.44
C SER A 92 15.75 -5.01 -4.86
N PRO A 93 16.21 -3.91 -5.49
CA PRO A 93 15.94 -2.56 -4.98
C PRO A 93 14.46 -2.18 -5.05
N MET A 94 13.68 -2.70 -6.01
CA MET A 94 12.22 -2.46 -6.08
C MET A 94 11.46 -3.13 -4.93
N ALA A 95 11.93 -4.29 -4.46
CA ALA A 95 11.31 -5.02 -3.36
C ALA A 95 11.75 -4.51 -1.97
N GLU A 96 12.89 -3.82 -1.88
CA GLU A 96 13.46 -3.29 -0.63
C GLU A 96 12.47 -2.45 0.21
N PRO A 97 11.74 -1.46 -0.35
CA PRO A 97 10.82 -0.62 0.43
C PRO A 97 9.51 -1.30 0.82
N LEU A 98 9.19 -2.48 0.27
CA LEU A 98 7.89 -3.12 0.49
C LEU A 98 7.77 -3.65 1.93
N SER A 99 6.72 -3.26 2.63
CA SER A 99 6.36 -3.89 3.90
C SER A 99 5.81 -5.31 3.67
N PRO A 100 5.80 -6.19 4.68
CA PRO A 100 5.17 -7.51 4.55
C PRO A 100 3.69 -7.44 4.12
N GLU A 101 2.98 -6.41 4.56
CA GLU A 101 1.59 -6.14 4.20
C GLU A 101 1.47 -5.77 2.71
N MET A 102 2.30 -4.83 2.24
CA MET A 102 2.36 -4.44 0.82
C MET A 102 2.69 -5.63 -0.09
N VAL A 103 3.59 -6.52 0.33
CA VAL A 103 3.93 -7.74 -0.44
C VAL A 103 2.70 -8.61 -0.66
N ASN A 104 1.90 -8.84 0.38
CA ASN A 104 0.69 -9.66 0.27
C ASN A 104 -0.38 -8.97 -0.57
N GLU A 105 -0.59 -7.66 -0.40
CA GLU A 105 -1.57 -6.89 -1.16
C GLU A 105 -1.22 -6.84 -2.65
N LEU A 106 0.04 -6.53 -3.00
CA LEU A 106 0.50 -6.50 -4.39
C LEU A 106 0.44 -7.89 -5.04
N ALA A 107 0.83 -8.95 -4.31
CA ALA A 107 0.70 -10.31 -4.79
C ALA A 107 -0.76 -10.69 -5.05
N GLY A 108 -1.67 -10.35 -4.14
CA GLY A 108 -3.11 -10.56 -4.30
C GLY A 108 -3.68 -9.80 -5.50
N TYR A 109 -3.29 -8.53 -5.66
CA TYR A 109 -3.68 -7.71 -6.80
C TYR A 109 -3.28 -8.35 -8.13
N PHE A 110 -1.99 -8.59 -8.37
CA PHE A 110 -1.51 -9.13 -9.65
C PHE A 110 -2.02 -10.54 -9.93
N SER A 111 -2.18 -11.37 -8.88
CA SER A 111 -2.78 -12.70 -9.01
C SER A 111 -4.23 -12.66 -9.49
N SER A 112 -4.97 -11.61 -9.12
CA SER A 112 -6.38 -11.44 -9.49
C SER A 112 -6.61 -10.97 -10.93
N LEU A 113 -5.56 -10.43 -11.59
CA LEU A 113 -5.61 -10.02 -12.99
C LEU A 113 -5.65 -11.24 -13.93
N LYS A 114 -6.14 -11.06 -15.16
CA LYS A 114 -6.32 -12.13 -16.17
C LYS A 114 -5.71 -11.76 -17.50
#